data_AF-Q8CH80-F1
#
_entry.id   AF-Q8CH80-F1
#
_cell.length_a   1.000
_cell.length_b   1.000
_cell.length_c   1.000
_cell.angle_alpha   90.00
_cell.angle_beta   90.00
_cell.angle_gamma   90.00
#
_symmetry.space_group_name_H-M   'P 1'
#
loop_
_entity.id
_entity.type
_entity.pdbx_description
1 polymer ?
#
loop_
_entity_poly.entity_id
_entity_poly.type
_entity_poly.pdbx_seq_one_letter_code
_entity_poly.pdbx_strand_id
1 'polypeptide(L)'
;FDTAILFTRQDLCGVSTCDTLGMADVGTVCDPARSCAVVEDDGLQSAFTAAHELGHVFNMLHDNSKQCISSNGQGSSSHHVMAPVMAHVDPEEPWSPCSAHFITEFLDNGYGHCLLDKPEAPLNLPVTFPGKDYDADRQCQLTFGPDSHHCPQLPPPCAALWCSGHLNGHAMCQTKHSPWADGTPCGPTQACMGGRCLHVDQL
;
A
#
# COMPACT_ATOMS: atom_id res chain seq x y z
N PHE A 1 2.58 -18.95 -13.25
CA PHE A 1 2.30 -17.69 -12.54
C PHE A 1 1.20 -17.02 -13.31
N ASP A 2 0.26 -16.40 -12.62
CA ASP A 2 -0.93 -15.84 -13.26
C ASP A 2 -0.78 -14.35 -13.51
N THR A 3 -0.02 -13.67 -12.64
CA THR A 3 0.33 -12.25 -12.75
C THR A 3 1.80 -12.04 -12.38
N ALA A 4 2.40 -10.95 -12.88
CA ALA A 4 3.77 -10.55 -12.59
C ALA A 4 3.83 -9.11 -12.05
N ILE A 5 4.67 -8.87 -11.04
CA ILE A 5 4.89 -7.52 -10.48
C ILE A 5 6.37 -7.16 -10.62
N LEU A 6 6.65 -6.02 -11.25
CA LEU A 6 7.97 -5.42 -11.30
C LEU A 6 8.09 -4.34 -10.22
N PHE A 7 9.00 -4.53 -9.28
CA PHE A 7 9.41 -3.47 -8.35
C PHE A 7 10.62 -2.73 -8.89
N THR A 8 10.57 -1.40 -8.91
CA THR A 8 11.68 -0.55 -9.36
C THR A 8 11.87 0.64 -8.42
N ARG A 9 13.11 1.08 -8.22
CA ARG A 9 13.44 2.35 -7.54
C ARG A 9 13.74 3.50 -8.50
N GLN A 10 13.59 3.26 -9.80
CA GLN A 10 13.64 4.34 -10.79
C GLN A 10 12.37 5.18 -10.65
N ASP A 11 12.53 6.49 -10.53
CA ASP A 11 11.43 7.46 -10.51
C ASP A 11 10.70 7.45 -11.86
N LEU A 12 9.53 6.83 -11.89
CA LEU A 12 8.64 6.78 -13.06
C LEU A 12 7.68 7.96 -13.04
N CYS A 13 7.24 8.34 -11.84
CA CYS A 13 6.12 9.24 -11.61
C CYS A 13 6.50 10.72 -11.41
N GLY A 14 7.80 11.03 -11.37
CA GLY A 14 8.36 12.37 -11.50
C GLY A 14 8.68 12.77 -12.94
N VAL A 15 8.80 11.80 -13.86
CA VAL A 15 9.06 12.03 -15.30
C VAL A 15 7.78 11.95 -16.14
N SER A 16 6.82 11.14 -15.71
CA SER A 16 5.49 10.98 -16.33
C SER A 16 4.38 11.08 -15.29
N THR A 17 3.15 11.42 -15.70
CA THR A 17 2.01 11.48 -14.77
C THR A 17 1.62 10.07 -14.34
N CYS A 18 1.68 9.78 -13.04
CA CYS A 18 1.02 8.63 -12.44
C CYS A 18 0.00 9.11 -11.40
N ASP A 19 -1.13 8.43 -11.29
CA ASP A 19 -2.12 8.68 -10.23
C ASP A 19 -1.63 8.09 -8.88
N THR A 20 -1.05 6.89 -8.92
CA THR A 20 -0.34 6.19 -7.83
C THR A 20 1.14 5.96 -8.18
N LEU A 21 1.94 5.41 -7.27
CA LEU A 21 3.34 5.02 -7.54
C LEU A 21 3.44 3.73 -8.36
N GLY A 22 2.46 3.43 -9.22
CA GLY A 22 2.37 2.18 -9.97
C GLY A 22 1.50 2.29 -11.22
N MET A 23 1.49 1.20 -12.00
CA MET A 23 0.63 1.05 -13.18
C MET A 23 0.25 -0.43 -13.39
N ALA A 24 -1.01 -0.67 -13.73
CA ALA A 24 -1.53 -1.95 -14.20
C ALA A 24 -2.67 -1.77 -15.21
N ASP A 25 -2.85 -2.78 -16.08
CA ASP A 25 -4.03 -2.87 -16.92
C ASP A 25 -5.24 -3.37 -16.11
N VAL A 26 -6.44 -2.88 -16.46
CA VAL A 26 -7.67 -3.27 -15.76
C VAL A 26 -8.21 -4.61 -16.30
N GLY A 27 -8.45 -5.57 -15.39
CA GLY A 27 -9.19 -6.81 -15.66
C GLY A 27 -8.42 -7.84 -16.49
N THR A 28 -7.12 -8.01 -16.23
CA THR A 28 -6.22 -8.84 -17.03
C THR A 28 -5.69 -10.08 -16.32
N VAL A 29 -6.18 -10.43 -15.12
CA VAL A 29 -5.56 -11.46 -14.26
C VAL A 29 -5.27 -12.80 -14.95
N CYS A 30 -6.13 -13.26 -15.86
CA CYS A 30 -5.96 -14.50 -16.63
C CYS A 30 -5.69 -14.28 -18.12
N ASP A 31 -5.20 -13.09 -18.51
CA ASP A 31 -4.61 -12.83 -19.82
C ASP A 31 -3.07 -12.84 -19.69
N PRO A 32 -2.39 -13.94 -20.07
CA PRO A 32 -0.95 -14.06 -19.89
C PRO A 32 -0.12 -13.02 -20.65
N ALA A 33 -0.69 -12.36 -21.67
CA ALA A 33 0.00 -11.32 -22.42
C ALA A 33 -0.04 -9.94 -21.73
N ARG A 34 -0.92 -9.76 -20.74
CA ARG A 34 -1.22 -8.45 -20.14
C ARG A 34 -1.34 -8.46 -18.61
N SER A 35 -1.33 -9.63 -17.97
CA SER A 35 -1.40 -9.78 -16.51
C SER A 35 -0.08 -9.37 -15.85
N CYS A 36 0.12 -8.07 -15.69
CA CYS A 36 1.28 -7.52 -15.00
C CYS A 36 0.99 -6.16 -14.34
N ALA A 37 1.85 -5.82 -13.39
CA ALA A 37 1.88 -4.53 -12.71
C ALA A 37 3.31 -4.03 -12.54
N VAL A 38 3.48 -2.70 -12.49
CA VAL A 38 4.74 -2.04 -12.13
C VAL A 38 4.51 -1.23 -10.86
N VAL A 39 5.44 -1.31 -9.92
CA VAL A 39 5.43 -0.59 -8.65
C VAL A 39 6.76 0.14 -8.47
N GLU A 40 6.69 1.45 -8.31
CA GLU A 40 7.79 2.27 -7.80
C GLU A 40 7.91 2.05 -6.28
N ASP A 41 9.02 1.44 -5.88
CA ASP A 41 9.31 1.12 -4.48
C ASP A 41 9.88 2.34 -3.76
N ASP A 42 9.13 2.80 -2.76
CA ASP A 42 9.51 3.90 -1.90
C ASP A 42 9.48 3.54 -0.40
N GLY A 43 9.57 2.26 -0.07
CA GLY A 43 9.54 1.77 1.30
C GLY A 43 8.48 0.69 1.51
N LEU A 44 8.17 0.38 2.77
CA LEU A 44 7.19 -0.66 3.09
C LEU A 44 5.77 -0.32 2.61
N GLN A 45 5.45 0.96 2.46
CA GLN A 45 4.17 1.43 1.93
C GLN A 45 3.94 1.04 0.47
N SER A 46 5.00 0.67 -0.27
CA SER A 46 4.86 0.11 -1.62
C SER A 46 4.01 -1.17 -1.66
N ALA A 47 3.81 -1.84 -0.52
CA ALA A 47 2.85 -2.92 -0.38
C ALA A 47 1.41 -2.47 -0.70
N PHE A 48 1.01 -1.26 -0.30
CA PHE A 48 -0.30 -0.70 -0.65
C PHE A 48 -0.37 -0.32 -2.12
N THR A 49 0.72 0.19 -2.71
CA THR A 49 0.80 0.39 -4.17
C THR A 49 0.60 -0.94 -4.90
N ALA A 50 1.29 -2.00 -4.49
CA ALA A 50 1.16 -3.32 -5.10
C ALA A 50 -0.27 -3.86 -4.98
N ALA A 51 -0.92 -3.68 -3.82
CA ALA A 51 -2.32 -4.06 -3.63
C ALA A 51 -3.27 -3.26 -4.54
N HIS A 52 -3.04 -1.95 -4.70
CA HIS A 52 -3.79 -1.08 -5.60
C HIS A 52 -3.69 -1.55 -7.06
N GLU A 53 -2.48 -1.76 -7.56
CA GLU A 53 -2.27 -2.21 -8.93
C GLU A 53 -2.84 -3.62 -9.17
N LEU A 54 -2.72 -4.52 -8.19
CA LEU A 54 -3.40 -5.82 -8.26
C LEU A 54 -4.92 -5.69 -8.26
N GLY A 55 -5.49 -4.71 -7.54
CA GLY A 55 -6.91 -4.38 -7.62
C GLY A 55 -7.34 -4.06 -9.05
N HIS A 56 -6.57 -3.26 -9.78
CA HIS A 56 -6.81 -3.03 -11.21
C HIS A 56 -6.73 -4.31 -12.04
N VAL A 57 -5.73 -5.17 -11.82
CA VAL A 57 -5.65 -6.49 -12.48
C VAL A 57 -6.91 -7.33 -12.23
N PHE A 58 -7.54 -7.20 -11.07
CA PHE A 58 -8.83 -7.78 -10.69
C PHE A 58 -10.07 -6.98 -11.14
N ASN A 59 -9.91 -6.13 -12.15
CA ASN A 59 -10.98 -5.33 -12.77
C ASN A 59 -11.58 -4.24 -11.87
N MET A 60 -10.93 -3.91 -10.74
CA MET A 60 -11.37 -2.80 -9.89
C MET A 60 -11.06 -1.44 -10.54
N LEU A 61 -11.92 -0.46 -10.26
CA LEU A 61 -11.74 0.93 -10.67
C LEU A 61 -11.41 1.79 -9.46
N HIS A 62 -10.90 3.01 -9.70
CA HIS A 62 -10.76 3.99 -8.64
C HIS A 62 -12.10 4.32 -7.97
N ASP A 63 -12.07 4.54 -6.66
CA ASP A 63 -13.25 4.82 -5.84
C ASP A 63 -13.96 6.14 -6.18
N ASN A 64 -13.26 7.07 -6.83
CA ASN A 64 -13.84 8.32 -7.33
C ASN A 64 -14.43 8.20 -8.76
N SER A 65 -14.38 7.01 -9.37
CA SER A 65 -14.96 6.78 -10.68
C SER A 65 -16.49 6.88 -10.62
N LYS A 66 -17.14 7.24 -11.75
CA LYS A 66 -18.59 7.40 -11.81
C LYS A 66 -19.36 6.14 -11.40
N GLN A 67 -18.79 4.97 -11.70
CA GLN A 67 -19.34 3.67 -11.37
C GLN A 67 -19.28 3.37 -9.87
N CYS A 68 -18.28 3.92 -9.16
CA CYS A 68 -18.11 3.70 -7.72
C CYS A 68 -18.87 4.70 -6.85
N ILE A 69 -19.10 5.93 -7.31
CA ILE A 69 -19.78 6.97 -6.50
C ILE A 69 -21.17 6.51 -6.01
N SER A 70 -21.94 5.79 -6.84
CA SER A 70 -23.25 5.28 -6.44
C SER A 70 -23.17 4.15 -5.41
N SER A 71 -22.16 3.29 -5.52
CA SER A 71 -22.02 2.06 -4.72
C SER A 71 -21.38 2.33 -3.36
N ASN A 72 -20.42 3.26 -3.31
CA ASN A 72 -19.75 3.67 -2.07
C ASN A 72 -20.61 4.64 -1.22
N GLY A 73 -21.60 5.30 -1.84
CA GLY A 73 -22.46 6.29 -1.18
C GLY A 73 -21.88 7.71 -1.16
N GLN A 74 -22.75 8.70 -0.97
CA GLN A 74 -22.34 10.11 -0.88
C GLN A 74 -21.48 10.34 0.37
N GLY A 75 -20.28 10.88 0.20
CA GLY A 75 -19.36 11.16 1.31
C GLY A 75 -18.52 9.96 1.74
N SER A 76 -18.42 8.91 0.92
CA SER A 76 -17.49 7.80 1.15
C SER A 76 -16.08 8.34 1.44
N SER A 77 -15.44 7.76 2.46
CA SER A 77 -14.07 8.10 2.80
C SER A 77 -13.12 7.68 1.66
N SER A 78 -11.97 8.35 1.55
CA SER A 78 -10.90 7.96 0.63
C SER A 78 -9.84 7.08 1.31
N HIS A 79 -10.23 6.34 2.35
CA HIS A 79 -9.34 5.49 3.15
C HIS A 79 -9.38 4.02 2.71
N HIS A 80 -9.53 3.78 1.41
CA HIS A 80 -9.56 2.46 0.81
C HIS A 80 -8.40 2.29 -0.17
N VAL A 81 -8.04 1.04 -0.46
CA VAL A 81 -6.91 0.70 -1.34
C VAL A 81 -7.08 1.31 -2.74
N MET A 82 -8.30 1.34 -3.30
CA MET A 82 -8.58 1.88 -4.64
C MET A 82 -8.84 3.39 -4.67
N ALA A 83 -8.47 4.13 -3.61
CA ALA A 83 -8.44 5.59 -3.68
C ALA A 83 -7.43 6.04 -4.75
N PRO A 84 -7.77 7.03 -5.61
CA PRO A 84 -6.90 7.46 -6.72
C PRO A 84 -5.62 8.16 -6.25
N VAL A 85 -5.60 8.64 -5.01
CA VAL A 85 -4.42 9.20 -4.35
C VAL A 85 -4.22 8.37 -3.11
N MET A 86 -3.09 7.67 -3.03
CA MET A 86 -2.79 6.83 -1.87
C MET A 86 -2.70 7.69 -0.61
N ALA A 87 -3.64 7.45 0.30
CA ALA A 87 -3.71 8.04 1.61
C ALA A 87 -3.54 6.94 2.67
N HIS A 88 -3.85 7.26 3.92
CA HIS A 88 -3.99 6.26 4.97
C HIS A 88 -5.16 5.32 4.62
N VAL A 89 -4.88 4.02 4.46
CA VAL A 89 -5.87 2.96 4.26
C VAL A 89 -6.39 2.52 5.63
N ASP A 90 -7.71 2.46 5.79
CA ASP A 90 -8.33 1.96 7.02
C ASP A 90 -8.13 0.43 7.11
N PRO A 91 -7.41 -0.09 8.13
CA PRO A 91 -7.21 -1.53 8.27
C PRO A 91 -8.50 -2.30 8.57
N GLU A 92 -9.53 -1.65 9.11
CA GLU A 92 -10.82 -2.30 9.41
C GLU A 92 -11.70 -2.45 8.15
N GLU A 93 -11.52 -1.55 7.17
CA GLU A 93 -12.26 -1.54 5.90
C GLU A 93 -11.34 -1.17 4.72
N PRO A 94 -10.35 -2.02 4.38
CA PRO A 94 -9.35 -1.66 3.38
C PRO A 94 -9.91 -1.55 1.97
N TRP A 95 -10.97 -2.30 1.66
CA TRP A 95 -11.62 -2.29 0.34
C TRP A 95 -13.01 -1.67 0.44
N SER A 96 -13.34 -0.81 -0.53
CA SER A 96 -14.66 -0.18 -0.61
C SER A 96 -15.75 -1.16 -1.07
N PRO A 97 -17.04 -0.84 -0.85
CA PRO A 97 -18.15 -1.58 -1.44
C PRO A 97 -18.07 -1.71 -2.97
N CYS A 98 -17.60 -0.66 -3.66
CA CYS A 98 -17.38 -0.71 -5.11
C CYS A 98 -16.32 -1.74 -5.48
N SER A 99 -15.15 -1.70 -4.82
CA SER A 99 -14.04 -2.62 -5.08
C SER A 99 -14.49 -4.07 -4.91
N ALA A 100 -15.19 -4.38 -3.83
CA ALA A 100 -15.75 -5.70 -3.55
C ALA A 100 -16.75 -6.14 -4.62
N HIS A 101 -17.60 -5.24 -5.10
CA HIS A 101 -18.56 -5.53 -6.17
C HIS A 101 -17.87 -5.90 -7.50
N PHE A 102 -16.88 -5.09 -7.93
CA PHE A 102 -16.19 -5.31 -9.21
C PHE A 102 -15.45 -6.65 -9.26
N ILE A 103 -14.71 -7.01 -8.21
CA ILE A 103 -14.02 -8.31 -8.19
C ILE A 103 -15.01 -9.47 -8.13
N THR A 104 -16.12 -9.33 -7.42
CA THR A 104 -17.16 -10.37 -7.35
C THR A 104 -17.75 -10.65 -8.73
N GLU A 105 -18.21 -9.62 -9.44
CA GLU A 105 -18.75 -9.81 -10.80
C GLU A 105 -17.69 -10.34 -11.78
N PHE A 106 -16.44 -9.90 -11.65
CA PHE A 106 -15.36 -10.36 -12.51
C PHE A 106 -15.10 -11.86 -12.35
N LEU A 107 -15.06 -12.35 -11.11
CA LEU A 107 -14.87 -13.77 -10.82
C LEU A 107 -16.10 -14.61 -11.18
N ASP A 108 -17.32 -14.13 -10.88
CA ASP A 108 -18.59 -14.82 -11.20
C ASP A 108 -18.77 -15.02 -12.71
N ASN A 109 -18.26 -14.08 -13.52
CA ASN A 109 -18.26 -14.19 -14.98
C ASN A 109 -17.16 -15.11 -15.54
N GLY A 110 -16.37 -15.76 -14.70
CA GLY A 110 -15.37 -16.76 -15.10
C GLY A 110 -14.03 -16.18 -15.55
N TYR A 111 -13.78 -14.88 -15.36
CA TYR A 111 -12.49 -14.28 -15.74
C TYR A 111 -11.32 -14.69 -14.84
N GLY A 112 -11.61 -15.26 -13.66
CA GLY A 112 -10.61 -15.84 -12.74
C GLY A 112 -10.30 -17.33 -12.97
N HIS A 113 -10.61 -17.89 -14.14
CA HIS A 113 -10.49 -19.35 -14.40
C HIS A 113 -9.09 -19.92 -14.19
N CYS A 114 -8.03 -19.12 -14.36
CA CYS A 114 -6.64 -19.54 -14.14
C CYS A 114 -6.21 -19.55 -12.67
N LEU A 115 -7.03 -19.04 -11.74
CA LEU A 115 -6.69 -18.93 -10.32
C LEU A 115 -7.19 -20.12 -9.47
N LEU A 116 -7.72 -21.15 -10.12
CA LEU A 116 -8.41 -22.26 -9.46
C LEU A 116 -7.45 -23.37 -9.01
N ASP A 117 -6.27 -23.48 -9.60
CA ASP A 117 -5.26 -24.45 -9.20
C ASP A 117 -4.39 -23.94 -8.06
N LYS A 118 -4.07 -24.84 -7.13
CA LYS A 118 -3.20 -24.54 -5.99
C LYS A 118 -1.73 -24.71 -6.41
N PRO A 119 -0.84 -23.73 -6.15
CA PRO A 119 0.57 -23.89 -6.45
C PRO A 119 1.21 -25.00 -5.60
N GLU A 120 2.12 -25.77 -6.19
CA GLU A 120 2.78 -26.91 -5.53
C GLU A 120 3.72 -26.48 -4.39
N ALA A 121 4.44 -25.38 -4.59
CA ALA A 121 5.47 -24.91 -3.65
C ALA A 121 5.50 -23.36 -3.58
N PRO A 122 4.51 -22.72 -2.94
CA PRO A 122 4.56 -21.27 -2.70
C PRO A 122 5.68 -20.92 -1.71
N LEU A 123 6.25 -19.73 -1.85
CA LEU A 123 7.21 -19.20 -0.88
C LEU A 123 6.51 -18.95 0.46
N ASN A 124 7.20 -19.21 1.57
CA ASN A 124 6.71 -18.87 2.90
C ASN A 124 6.81 -17.37 3.12
N LEU A 125 5.68 -16.69 3.30
CA LEU A 125 5.64 -15.28 3.64
C LEU A 125 5.81 -15.10 5.16
N PRO A 126 6.51 -14.03 5.62
CA PRO A 126 6.58 -13.71 7.03
C PRO A 126 5.18 -13.51 7.63
N VAL A 127 4.97 -14.07 8.82
CA VAL A 127 3.74 -13.87 9.62
C VAL A 127 3.93 -12.83 10.72
N THR A 128 5.14 -12.27 10.81
CA THR A 128 5.50 -11.17 11.71
C THR A 128 4.98 -9.85 11.16
N PHE A 129 4.67 -8.92 12.06
CA PHE A 129 4.35 -7.56 11.67
C PHE A 129 5.58 -6.87 11.05
N PRO A 130 5.43 -6.06 9.99
CA PRO A 130 6.56 -5.44 9.32
C PRO A 130 7.37 -4.51 10.25
N GLY A 131 6.72 -3.85 11.21
CA GLY A 131 7.39 -3.01 12.20
C GLY A 131 8.22 -3.77 13.25
N LYS A 132 8.11 -5.11 13.32
CA LYS A 132 9.05 -5.97 14.06
C LYS A 132 10.29 -6.33 13.25
N ASP A 133 10.12 -6.47 11.94
CA ASP A 133 11.21 -6.82 11.02
C ASP A 133 12.04 -5.58 10.63
N TYR A 134 11.40 -4.41 10.62
CA TYR A 134 11.98 -3.13 10.25
C TYR A 134 11.55 -2.06 11.26
N ASP A 135 12.46 -1.63 12.13
CA ASP A 135 12.20 -0.53 13.07
C ASP A 135 12.02 0.83 12.34
N ALA A 136 11.68 1.87 13.10
CA ALA A 136 11.40 3.20 12.52
C ALA A 136 12.60 3.79 11.75
N ASP A 137 13.83 3.56 12.23
CA ASP A 137 15.04 4.00 11.53
C ASP A 137 15.20 3.24 10.21
N ARG A 138 15.00 1.92 10.22
CA ARG A 138 15.08 1.11 9.00
C ARG A 138 14.00 1.46 8.00
N GLN A 139 12.79 1.77 8.45
CA GLN A 139 11.72 2.28 7.58
C GLN A 139 12.14 3.59 6.91
N CYS A 140 12.72 4.53 7.67
CA CYS A 140 13.25 5.78 7.10
C CYS A 140 14.34 5.52 6.04
N GLN A 141 15.22 4.56 6.27
CA GLN A 141 16.25 4.20 5.30
C GLN A 141 15.68 3.62 4.00
N LEU A 142 14.61 2.81 4.12
CA LEU A 142 13.92 2.24 2.96
C LEU A 142 13.19 3.32 2.14
N THR A 143 12.73 4.40 2.78
CA THR A 143 11.98 5.47 2.11
C THR A 143 12.85 6.59 1.55
N PHE A 144 13.83 7.07 2.32
CA PHE A 144 14.61 8.27 1.98
C PHE A 144 16.11 8.00 1.76
N GLY A 145 16.54 6.75 1.87
CA GLY A 145 17.92 6.33 1.65
C GLY A 145 18.72 6.11 2.93
N PRO A 146 19.92 5.52 2.81
CA PRO A 146 20.65 4.91 3.93
C PRO A 146 21.07 5.87 5.05
N ASP A 147 21.22 7.16 4.75
CA ASP A 147 21.62 8.19 5.73
C ASP A 147 20.41 8.78 6.50
N SER A 148 19.20 8.34 6.20
CA SER A 148 17.98 8.82 6.84
C SER A 148 17.68 8.07 8.13
N HIS A 149 17.23 8.80 9.14
CA HIS A 149 16.94 8.32 10.49
C HIS A 149 15.57 8.83 10.95
N HIS A 150 14.95 8.14 11.88
CA HIS A 150 13.65 8.52 12.42
C HIS A 150 13.71 9.83 13.22
N CYS A 151 12.68 10.68 13.06
CA CYS A 151 12.44 11.90 13.84
C CYS A 151 11.36 11.64 14.93
N PRO A 152 11.70 11.07 16.10
CA PRO A 152 10.73 10.60 17.09
C PRO A 152 9.94 11.70 17.81
N GLN A 153 10.38 12.95 17.75
CA GLN A 153 9.82 14.07 18.49
C GLN A 153 8.49 14.61 17.92
N LEU A 154 8.00 14.09 16.79
CA LEU A 154 6.83 14.61 16.09
C LEU A 154 5.56 13.81 16.45
N PRO A 155 4.62 14.38 17.21
CA PRO A 155 3.35 13.74 17.54
C PRO A 155 2.29 13.91 16.44
N PRO A 156 1.26 13.05 16.39
CA PRO A 156 1.10 11.83 17.21
C PRO A 156 1.97 10.67 16.68
N PRO A 157 2.44 9.74 17.55
CA PRO A 157 3.15 8.54 17.11
C PRO A 157 2.32 7.72 16.12
N CYS A 158 2.99 6.94 15.28
CA CYS A 158 2.40 6.04 14.26
C CYS A 158 1.70 6.71 13.06
N ALA A 159 1.16 7.92 13.22
CA ALA A 159 0.30 8.52 12.20
C ALA A 159 1.04 8.89 10.90
N ALA A 160 2.29 9.35 11.00
CA ALA A 160 3.14 9.67 9.86
C ALA A 160 4.60 9.39 10.18
N LEU A 161 5.30 8.70 9.28
CA LEU A 161 6.73 8.44 9.40
C LEU A 161 7.51 9.70 9.00
N TRP A 162 8.21 10.28 9.97
CA TRP A 162 9.07 11.44 9.75
C TRP A 162 10.52 11.03 9.85
N CYS A 163 11.29 11.41 8.84
CA CYS A 163 12.65 10.94 8.66
C CYS A 163 13.60 12.12 8.43
N SER A 164 14.85 11.99 8.84
CA SER A 164 15.86 13.02 8.67
C SER A 164 16.23 13.18 7.20
N GLY A 165 16.62 14.39 6.84
CA GLY A 165 17.09 14.76 5.52
C GLY A 165 17.89 16.05 5.57
N HIS A 166 18.36 16.50 4.41
CA HIS A 166 19.09 17.75 4.28
C HIS A 166 18.45 18.62 3.19
N LEU A 167 18.13 19.86 3.52
CA LEU A 167 17.73 20.88 2.55
C LEU A 167 18.72 22.03 2.60
N ASN A 168 19.40 22.29 1.48
CA ASN A 168 20.44 23.33 1.39
C ASN A 168 21.50 23.22 2.51
N GLY A 169 21.92 21.99 2.83
CA GLY A 169 22.92 21.69 3.86
C GLY A 169 22.42 21.79 5.31
N HIS A 170 21.13 22.08 5.54
CA HIS A 170 20.55 22.12 6.89
C HIS A 170 19.73 20.86 7.14
N ALA A 171 19.87 20.30 8.35
CA ALA A 171 19.09 19.15 8.78
C ALA A 171 17.59 19.50 8.83
N MET A 172 16.75 18.62 8.30
CA MET A 172 15.29 18.71 8.34
C MET A 172 14.66 17.36 8.62
N CYS A 173 13.37 17.36 8.98
CA CYS A 173 12.54 16.16 8.95
C CYS A 173 11.60 16.25 7.74
N GLN A 174 11.54 15.17 6.97
CA GLN A 174 10.73 14.98 5.77
C GLN A 174 9.79 13.78 5.95
N THR A 175 8.69 13.74 5.21
CA THR A 175 7.70 12.66 5.28
C THR A 175 7.01 12.48 3.93
N LYS A 176 6.58 11.23 3.64
CA LYS A 176 5.65 10.91 2.55
C LYS A 176 4.20 10.78 3.03
N HIS A 177 3.92 11.18 4.28
CA HIS A 177 2.61 11.09 4.93
C HIS A 177 2.03 9.68 5.12
N SER A 178 2.79 8.62 4.81
CA SER A 178 2.45 7.25 5.17
C SER A 178 2.66 7.00 6.68
N PRO A 179 1.82 6.19 7.32
CA PRO A 179 1.98 5.83 8.73
C PRO A 179 3.24 4.99 8.93
N TRP A 180 3.64 4.81 10.19
CA TRP A 180 4.66 3.82 10.54
C TRP A 180 4.09 2.44 10.26
N ALA A 181 4.94 1.48 9.91
CA ALA A 181 4.48 0.13 9.64
C ALA A 181 3.84 -0.50 10.88
N ASP A 182 2.81 -1.32 10.67
CA ASP A 182 2.14 -2.01 11.76
C ASP A 182 3.13 -2.88 12.56
N GLY A 183 2.97 -2.90 13.88
CA GLY A 183 3.88 -3.53 14.83
C GLY A 183 5.11 -2.70 15.22
N THR A 184 5.31 -1.50 14.67
CA THR A 184 6.44 -0.63 15.06
C THR A 184 6.29 -0.20 16.52
N PRO A 185 7.32 -0.35 17.38
CA PRO A 185 7.24 0.11 18.76
C PRO A 185 7.04 1.63 18.85
N CYS A 186 5.98 2.05 19.55
CA CYS A 186 5.67 3.47 19.77
C CYS A 186 5.66 3.85 21.27
N GLY A 187 5.85 2.87 22.15
CA GLY A 187 5.97 3.03 23.60
C GLY A 187 6.42 1.73 24.27
N PRO A 188 6.64 1.72 25.60
CA PRO A 188 7.19 0.55 26.32
C PRO A 188 6.40 -0.76 26.15
N THR A 189 5.07 -0.67 26.02
CA THR A 189 4.16 -1.82 25.80
C THR A 189 3.13 -1.52 24.71
N GLN A 190 3.54 -0.72 23.72
CA GLN A 190 2.65 -0.23 22.67
C GLN A 190 3.29 -0.38 21.29
N ALA A 191 2.46 -0.68 20.31
CA ALA A 191 2.86 -0.79 18.91
C ALA A 191 1.87 -0.06 18.00
N CYS A 192 2.34 0.29 16.81
CA CYS A 192 1.51 0.93 15.80
C CYS A 192 0.56 -0.08 15.14
N MET A 193 -0.71 0.29 14.97
CA MET A 193 -1.67 -0.38 14.08
C MET A 193 -2.51 0.67 13.37
N GLY A 194 -2.56 0.60 12.04
CA GLY A 194 -3.38 1.54 11.25
C GLY A 194 -3.06 2.99 11.58
N GLY A 195 -1.79 3.32 11.82
CA GLY A 195 -1.36 4.68 12.18
C GLY A 195 -1.71 5.15 13.59
N ARG A 196 -2.12 4.26 14.51
CA ARG A 196 -2.41 4.57 15.92
C ARG A 196 -1.51 3.78 16.85
N CYS A 197 -1.08 4.41 17.95
CA CYS A 197 -0.28 3.75 18.98
C CYS A 197 -1.20 3.05 20.00
N LEU A 198 -1.31 1.73 19.90
CA LEU A 198 -2.21 0.90 20.72
C LEU A 198 -1.44 0.04 21.72
N HIS A 199 -2.08 -0.38 22.80
CA HIS A 199 -1.47 -1.33 23.74
C HIS A 199 -1.35 -2.71 23.08
N VAL A 200 -0.28 -3.46 23.36
CA VAL A 200 -0.05 -4.77 22.71
C VAL A 200 -1.19 -5.77 22.92
N ASP A 201 -1.95 -5.65 24.02
CA ASP A 201 -3.13 -6.49 24.30
C ASP A 201 -4.36 -6.17 23.44
N GLN A 202 -4.31 -5.07 22.67
CA GLN A 202 -5.38 -4.62 21.76
C GLN A 202 -5.07 -4.96 20.29
N LEU A 203 -3.95 -5.63 20.03
CA LEU A 203 -3.45 -6.01 18.70
C LEU A 203 -3.99 -7.38 18.25
#